data_AF-A0A1Y0VAY2-F1
#
_entry.id   AF-A0A1Y0VAY2-F1
#
_cell.length_a   1.000
_cell.length_b   1.000
_cell.length_c   1.000
_cell.angle_alpha   90.00
_cell.angle_beta   90.00
_cell.angle_gamma   90.00
#
_symmetry.space_group_name_H-M   'P 1'
#
loop_
_entity.id
_entity.type
_entity.pdbx_description
1 polymer ?
#
loop_
_entity_poly.entity_id
_entity_poly.type
_entity_poly.pdbx_seq_one_letter_code
_entity_poly.pdbx_strand_id
1 'polypeptide(L)'
;MHSTHRTIRNHSEKLRLYVIGRLSSAQANPYGKGQNIELAGIRDGYRMFMTISQSRWERVERSYPRELAEFSRNEEGLSVFGLFLVTIDPIKKGKYTNFSTVQVVDAALMTTTDQLIPVESRFEAKIADLLVNQKRSFIKPLRFDATRDLVRPDFILTDVREREGCPMEVFGRTDEKYLARKAEKEIYYARVFGSDNWWSWNAADGDPIPSLPDLALNQ
;
A
#
# COMPACT_ATOMS: atom_id res chain seq x y z
N MET A 1 -9.32 -30.93 -8.32
CA MET A 1 -8.46 -29.72 -8.35
C MET A 1 -7.25 -30.00 -9.23
N HIS A 2 -7.21 -29.44 -10.43
CA HIS A 2 -6.04 -29.58 -11.30
C HIS A 2 -4.96 -28.60 -10.84
N SER A 3 -4.00 -29.10 -10.04
CA SER A 3 -2.73 -28.41 -9.83
C SER A 3 -1.91 -28.55 -11.11
N THR A 4 -1.88 -27.50 -11.91
CA THR A 4 -0.98 -27.42 -13.06
C THR A 4 0.43 -27.16 -12.53
N HIS A 5 1.10 -28.22 -12.07
CA HIS A 5 2.56 -28.19 -11.92
C HIS A 5 3.15 -28.07 -13.33
N ARG A 6 3.38 -26.84 -13.78
CA ARG A 6 4.37 -26.60 -14.84
C ARG A 6 5.72 -26.94 -14.26
N THR A 7 6.14 -28.19 -14.46
CA THR A 7 7.54 -28.56 -14.35
C THR A 7 8.30 -27.73 -15.38
N ILE A 8 9.01 -26.69 -14.91
CA ILE A 8 9.84 -25.83 -15.76
C ILE A 8 10.98 -26.71 -16.29
N ARG A 9 10.78 -27.27 -17.49
CA ARG A 9 11.69 -28.25 -18.11
C ARG A 9 12.85 -27.63 -18.89
N ASN A 10 13.00 -26.31 -18.92
CA ASN A 10 14.14 -25.66 -19.56
C ASN A 10 14.87 -24.72 -18.59
N HIS A 11 16.10 -25.08 -18.22
CA HIS A 11 17.01 -24.29 -17.40
C HIS A 11 17.65 -23.09 -18.16
N SER A 12 17.11 -22.71 -19.33
CA SER A 12 17.69 -21.69 -20.22
C SER A 12 16.81 -20.45 -20.41
N GLU A 13 15.55 -20.46 -20.00
CA GLU A 13 14.65 -19.33 -20.21
C GLU A 13 14.64 -18.38 -19.01
N LYS A 14 14.83 -17.09 -19.26
CA LYS A 14 14.62 -16.04 -18.26
C LYS A 14 13.16 -16.07 -17.84
N LEU A 15 12.92 -16.17 -16.53
CA LEU A 15 11.56 -16.16 -15.98
C LEU A 15 11.10 -14.72 -15.78
N ARG A 16 9.85 -14.42 -16.13
CA ARG A 16 9.23 -13.12 -15.84
C ARG A 16 8.17 -13.32 -14.78
N LEU A 17 8.37 -12.73 -13.60
CA LEU A 17 7.54 -12.95 -12.41
C LEU A 17 7.12 -11.61 -11.79
N TYR A 18 6.09 -11.66 -10.95
CA TYR A 18 5.82 -10.62 -9.96
C TYR A 18 6.42 -11.03 -8.62
N VAL A 19 7.17 -10.12 -8.00
CA VAL A 19 7.71 -10.25 -6.65
C VAL A 19 7.07 -9.17 -5.80
N ILE A 20 6.51 -9.54 -4.66
CA ILE A 20 5.95 -8.61 -3.69
C ILE A 20 6.75 -8.67 -2.38
N GLY A 21 7.00 -7.52 -1.77
CA GLY A 21 7.63 -7.48 -0.46
C GLY A 21 7.84 -6.08 0.08
N ARG A 22 8.15 -6.01 1.37
CA ARG A 22 8.51 -4.77 2.05
C ARG A 22 9.87 -4.31 1.59
N LEU A 23 9.97 -3.07 1.10
CA LEU A 23 11.24 -2.44 0.76
C LEU A 23 12.08 -2.25 2.03
N SER A 24 13.33 -2.70 1.99
CA SER A 24 14.28 -2.57 3.11
C SER A 24 15.52 -1.76 2.72
N SER A 25 15.86 -1.74 1.43
CA SER A 25 16.94 -0.91 0.88
C SER A 25 16.64 -0.55 -0.57
N ALA A 26 16.98 0.67 -0.96
CA ALA A 26 17.09 1.12 -2.33
C ALA A 26 18.33 2.01 -2.44
N GLN A 27 19.43 1.47 -2.96
CA GLN A 27 20.73 2.14 -2.95
C GLN A 27 21.36 2.17 -4.34
N ALA A 28 22.12 3.21 -4.64
CA ALA A 28 22.77 3.35 -5.93
C ALA A 28 23.64 2.13 -6.20
N ASN A 29 23.50 1.52 -7.39
CA ASN A 29 24.28 0.35 -7.75
C ASN A 29 25.76 0.76 -7.87
N PRO A 30 26.68 0.21 -7.05
CA PRO A 30 28.09 0.61 -7.07
C PRO A 30 28.82 0.20 -8.35
N TYR A 31 28.25 -0.72 -9.14
CA TYR A 31 28.86 -1.29 -10.35
C TYR A 31 28.14 -0.90 -11.64
N GLY A 32 27.15 -0.01 -11.60
CA GLY A 32 26.36 0.36 -12.78
C GLY A 32 25.44 1.56 -12.56
N LYS A 33 24.63 1.89 -13.57
CA LYS A 33 23.64 2.97 -13.48
C LYS A 33 22.29 2.41 -12.99
N GLY A 34 21.80 2.90 -11.85
CA GLY A 34 20.50 2.54 -11.29
C GLY A 34 20.56 2.22 -9.79
N GLN A 35 19.61 1.42 -9.31
CA GLN A 35 19.51 1.06 -7.89
C GLN A 35 19.56 -0.46 -7.67
N ASN A 36 20.15 -0.87 -6.55
CA ASN A 36 19.98 -2.16 -5.92
C ASN A 36 18.77 -2.08 -4.99
N ILE A 37 17.85 -3.04 -5.11
CA ILE A 37 16.62 -3.12 -4.32
C ILE A 37 16.73 -4.32 -3.39
N GLU A 38 16.41 -4.14 -2.12
CA GLU A 38 16.34 -5.25 -1.15
C GLU A 38 14.97 -5.28 -0.49
N LEU A 39 14.44 -6.48 -0.34
CA LEU A 39 13.18 -6.72 0.35
C LEU A 39 13.45 -7.31 1.74
N ALA A 40 12.66 -6.91 2.73
CA ALA A 40 12.76 -7.47 4.07
C ALA A 40 12.40 -8.96 4.06
N GLY A 41 13.03 -9.72 4.97
CA GLY A 41 12.72 -11.14 5.15
C GLY A 41 13.37 -12.07 4.13
N ILE A 42 14.32 -11.60 3.31
CA ILE A 42 15.20 -12.45 2.50
C ILE A 42 16.01 -13.33 3.45
N ARG A 43 15.67 -14.63 3.50
CA ARG A 43 16.28 -15.62 4.39
C ARG A 43 17.68 -16.02 3.92
N ASP A 44 18.51 -16.45 4.85
CA ASP A 44 19.78 -17.10 4.53
C ASP A 44 19.54 -18.34 3.67
N GLY A 45 20.23 -18.40 2.52
CA GLY A 45 20.13 -19.50 1.56
C GLY A 45 19.34 -19.19 0.27
N TYR A 46 18.68 -18.03 0.15
CA TYR A 46 18.12 -17.61 -1.14
C TYR A 46 18.18 -16.08 -1.28
N ARG A 47 19.19 -15.57 -1.99
CA ARG A 47 19.42 -14.13 -2.16
C ARG A 47 19.08 -13.71 -3.59
N MET A 48 18.10 -12.80 -3.71
CA MET A 48 17.76 -12.14 -4.96
C MET A 48 18.55 -10.85 -5.04
N PHE A 49 19.48 -10.77 -5.99
CA PHE A 49 20.14 -9.51 -6.31
C PHE A 49 19.24 -8.73 -7.27
N MET A 50 18.35 -7.92 -6.71
CA MET A 50 17.41 -7.12 -7.50
C MET A 50 18.06 -5.81 -7.90
N THR A 51 18.12 -5.55 -9.21
CA THR A 51 18.62 -4.29 -9.75
C THR A 51 17.60 -3.67 -10.68
N ILE A 52 17.47 -2.34 -10.63
CA ILE A 52 16.63 -1.54 -11.54
C ILE A 52 17.52 -0.54 -12.28
N SER A 53 17.33 -0.41 -13.59
CA SER A 53 18.08 0.58 -14.37
C SER A 53 17.68 2.01 -14.01
N GLN A 54 18.61 2.96 -14.18
CA GLN A 54 18.37 4.39 -13.87
C GLN A 54 17.05 4.93 -14.46
N SER A 55 16.82 4.74 -15.76
CA SER A 55 15.61 5.23 -16.44
C SER A 55 14.30 4.63 -15.92
N ARG A 56 14.35 3.39 -15.41
CA ARG A 56 13.18 2.74 -14.79
C ARG A 56 12.97 3.24 -13.38
N TRP A 57 14.04 3.46 -12.63
CA TRP A 57 13.97 4.06 -11.31
C TRP A 57 13.39 5.48 -11.35
N GLU A 58 13.84 6.33 -12.27
CA GLU A 58 13.29 7.68 -12.47
C GLU A 58 11.79 7.67 -12.76
N ARG A 59 11.30 6.62 -13.45
CA ARG A 59 9.85 6.43 -13.67
C ARG A 59 9.13 6.07 -12.37
N VAL A 60 9.73 5.22 -11.53
CA VAL A 60 9.17 4.88 -10.20
C VAL A 60 9.15 6.13 -9.32
N GLU A 61 10.24 6.91 -9.28
CA GLU A 61 10.33 8.17 -8.52
C GLU A 61 9.24 9.17 -8.92
N ARG A 62 9.01 9.33 -10.23
CA ARG A 62 7.97 10.21 -10.74
C ARG A 62 6.56 9.71 -10.40
N SER A 63 6.36 8.39 -10.34
CA SER A 63 5.03 7.80 -10.14
C SER A 63 4.65 7.64 -8.67
N TYR A 64 5.65 7.42 -7.81
CA TYR A 64 5.50 7.12 -6.37
C TYR A 64 6.37 8.01 -5.48
N PRO A 65 6.36 9.35 -5.67
CA PRO A 65 7.23 10.23 -4.89
C PRO A 65 6.87 10.23 -3.40
N ARG A 66 5.61 9.98 -3.05
CA ARG A 66 5.14 9.96 -1.66
C ARG A 66 5.63 8.72 -0.93
N GLU A 67 5.51 7.57 -1.56
CA GLU A 67 5.94 6.29 -1.01
C GLU A 67 7.46 6.27 -0.85
N LEU A 68 8.22 6.79 -1.82
CA LEU A 68 9.67 6.90 -1.65
C LEU A 68 10.10 7.91 -0.58
N ALA A 69 9.36 9.03 -0.43
CA ALA A 69 9.59 9.95 0.67
C ALA A 69 9.31 9.26 2.02
N GLU A 70 8.26 8.44 2.10
CA GLU A 70 7.93 7.68 3.31
C GLU A 70 8.99 6.61 3.62
N PHE A 71 9.43 5.86 2.61
CA PHE A 71 10.54 4.93 2.74
C PHE A 71 11.81 5.61 3.26
N SER A 72 12.11 6.81 2.75
CA SER A 72 13.30 7.57 3.18
C SER A 72 13.21 8.08 4.62
N ARG A 73 12.00 8.33 5.13
CA ARG A 73 11.81 8.72 6.54
C ARG A 73 12.07 7.56 7.48
N ASN A 74 11.72 6.33 7.06
CA ASN A 74 11.91 5.10 7.83
C ASN A 74 11.37 5.22 9.27
N GLU A 75 10.17 5.79 9.40
CA GLU A 75 9.50 5.93 10.69
C GLU A 75 8.82 4.62 11.11
N GLU A 76 8.73 4.41 12.43
CA GLU A 76 8.04 3.25 12.99
C GLU A 76 6.53 3.29 12.70
N GLY A 77 5.93 2.11 12.53
CA GLY A 77 4.50 1.92 12.28
C GLY A 77 4.07 2.03 10.82
N LEU A 78 4.96 2.50 9.93
CA LEU A 78 4.73 2.52 8.49
C LEU A 78 5.82 1.78 7.72
N SER A 79 5.42 1.19 6.61
CA SER A 79 6.32 0.46 5.72
C SER A 79 5.93 0.68 4.27
N VAL A 80 6.89 0.58 3.36
CA VAL A 80 6.63 0.66 1.93
C VAL A 80 6.73 -0.73 1.33
N PHE A 81 5.63 -1.22 0.79
CA PHE A 81 5.57 -2.46 0.02
C PHE A 81 5.66 -2.17 -1.46
N GLY A 82 6.42 -3.00 -2.17
CA GLY A 82 6.52 -2.93 -3.62
C GLY A 82 6.02 -4.21 -4.28
N LEU A 83 5.29 -4.04 -5.38
CA LEU A 83 5.01 -5.07 -6.38
C LEU A 83 5.95 -4.85 -7.57
N PHE A 84 6.90 -5.75 -7.76
CA PHE A 84 7.95 -5.65 -8.75
C PHE A 84 7.69 -6.65 -9.88
N LEU A 85 7.56 -6.16 -11.11
CA LEU A 85 7.67 -7.01 -12.30
C LEU A 85 9.14 -7.23 -12.59
N VAL A 86 9.60 -8.46 -12.57
CA VAL A 86 11.02 -8.79 -12.68
C VAL A 86 11.30 -9.80 -13.79
N THR A 87 12.52 -9.78 -14.32
CA THR A 87 13.10 -10.92 -15.06
C THR A 87 14.20 -11.54 -14.23
N ILE A 88 14.13 -12.85 -14.03
CA ILE A 88 15.04 -13.62 -13.21
C ILE A 88 15.82 -14.57 -14.10
N ASP A 89 17.14 -14.56 -13.96
CA ASP A 89 17.99 -15.58 -14.59
C ASP A 89 17.80 -16.92 -13.87
N PRO A 90 17.73 -18.05 -14.59
CA PRO A 90 17.57 -19.36 -13.96
C PRO A 90 18.72 -19.63 -12.99
N ILE A 91 18.38 -20.20 -11.83
CA ILE A 91 19.34 -20.59 -10.80
C ILE A 91 20.38 -21.51 -11.42
N LYS A 92 21.64 -21.07 -11.46
CA LYS A 92 22.74 -21.89 -11.99
C LYS A 92 23.14 -22.94 -10.96
N LYS A 93 23.31 -24.20 -11.40
CA LYS A 93 23.93 -25.25 -10.57
C LYS A 93 25.42 -24.90 -10.34
N GLY A 94 25.92 -24.99 -9.11
CA GLY A 94 27.31 -24.64 -8.74
C GLY A 94 27.42 -23.78 -7.47
N LYS A 95 28.56 -23.11 -7.28
CA LYS A 95 28.90 -22.30 -6.07
C LYS A 95 27.88 -21.19 -5.73
N TYR A 96 27.03 -20.81 -6.68
CA TYR A 96 26.02 -19.75 -6.57
C TYR A 96 24.57 -20.25 -6.69
N THR A 97 24.29 -21.53 -6.39
CA THR A 97 22.93 -22.12 -6.46
C THR A 97 21.85 -21.41 -5.64
N ASN A 98 22.25 -20.53 -4.72
CA ASN A 98 21.37 -19.82 -3.81
C ASN A 98 21.19 -18.35 -4.19
N PHE A 99 21.73 -17.94 -5.35
CA PHE A 99 21.73 -16.57 -5.81
C PHE A 99 21.07 -16.46 -7.18
N SER A 100 20.15 -15.52 -7.29
CA SER A 100 19.47 -15.21 -8.54
C SER A 100 19.71 -13.74 -8.88
N THR A 101 20.16 -13.48 -10.10
CA THR A 101 20.20 -12.13 -10.66
C THR A 101 18.79 -11.77 -11.09
N VAL A 102 18.26 -10.66 -10.57
CA VAL A 102 16.90 -10.23 -10.79
C VAL A 102 16.91 -8.81 -11.35
N GLN A 103 16.41 -8.63 -12.56
CA GLN A 103 16.26 -7.31 -13.16
C GLN A 103 14.82 -6.83 -12.99
N VAL A 104 14.64 -5.72 -12.28
CA VAL A 104 13.34 -5.06 -12.15
C VAL A 104 12.99 -4.37 -13.46
N VAL A 105 11.82 -4.69 -13.98
CA VAL A 105 11.24 -4.16 -15.22
C VAL A 105 10.30 -3.01 -14.91
N ASP A 106 9.47 -3.15 -13.88
CA ASP A 106 8.54 -2.13 -13.42
C ASP A 106 8.25 -2.34 -11.93
N ALA A 107 7.75 -1.31 -11.26
CA ALA A 107 7.38 -1.38 -9.86
C ALA A 107 6.13 -0.54 -9.56
N ALA A 108 5.30 -1.04 -8.66
CA ALA A 108 4.26 -0.27 -7.99
C ALA A 108 4.53 -0.25 -6.49
N LEU A 109 4.46 0.92 -5.87
CA LEU A 109 4.71 1.09 -4.44
C LEU A 109 3.43 1.46 -3.70
N MET A 110 3.33 1.05 -2.45
CA MET A 110 2.28 1.47 -1.52
C MET A 110 2.83 1.59 -0.10
N THR A 111 2.40 2.61 0.62
CA THR A 111 2.63 2.72 2.06
C THR A 111 1.57 1.90 2.80
N THR A 112 1.99 1.13 3.80
CA THR A 112 1.11 0.30 4.62
C THR A 112 1.41 0.47 6.10
N THR A 113 0.42 0.20 6.95
CA THR A 113 0.64 -0.09 8.38
C THR A 113 1.32 -1.45 8.56
N ASP A 114 1.67 -1.80 9.81
CA ASP A 114 2.23 -3.10 10.16
C ASP A 114 1.30 -4.29 9.84
N GLN A 115 -0.02 -4.07 9.86
CA GLN A 115 -1.02 -5.06 9.48
C GLN A 115 -1.27 -5.11 7.96
N LEU A 116 -0.40 -4.48 7.16
CA LEU A 116 -0.48 -4.40 5.70
C LEU A 116 -1.72 -3.66 5.18
N ILE A 117 -2.29 -2.75 5.98
CA ILE A 117 -3.40 -1.91 5.54
C ILE A 117 -2.82 -0.77 4.70
N PRO A 118 -3.19 -0.62 3.42
CA PRO A 118 -2.69 0.46 2.58
C PRO A 118 -3.26 1.80 3.02
N VAL A 119 -2.39 2.80 3.15
CA VAL A 119 -2.74 4.15 3.60
C VAL A 119 -2.15 5.19 2.67
N GLU A 120 -2.87 6.29 2.48
CA GLU A 120 -2.41 7.38 1.60
C GLU A 120 -1.81 8.57 2.37
N SER A 121 -1.95 8.54 3.69
CA SER A 121 -1.47 9.57 4.59
C SER A 121 -1.15 8.98 5.97
N ARG A 122 -0.32 9.67 6.73
CA ARG A 122 -0.02 9.33 8.13
C ARG A 122 -1.23 9.52 9.05
N PHE A 123 -2.20 10.34 8.65
CA PHE A 123 -3.45 10.50 9.39
C PHE A 123 -4.36 9.27 9.21
N GLU A 124 -4.48 8.74 7.99
CA GLU A 124 -5.14 7.45 7.76
C GLU A 124 -4.48 6.33 8.57
N ALA A 125 -3.15 6.31 8.67
CA ALA A 125 -2.43 5.33 9.48
C ALA A 125 -2.88 5.36 10.96
N LYS A 126 -2.99 6.55 11.56
CA LYS A 126 -3.48 6.71 12.94
C LYS A 126 -4.89 6.15 13.12
N ILE A 127 -5.76 6.33 12.14
CA ILE A 127 -7.12 5.77 12.17
C ILE A 127 -7.07 4.25 12.01
N ALA A 128 -6.31 3.73 11.05
CA ALA A 128 -6.17 2.30 10.86
C ALA A 128 -5.68 1.61 12.15
N ASP A 129 -4.65 2.17 12.79
CA ASP A 129 -4.12 1.68 14.06
C ASP A 129 -5.16 1.77 15.18
N LEU A 130 -5.90 2.88 15.27
CA LEU A 130 -6.99 3.03 16.24
C LEU A 130 -8.06 1.95 16.04
N LEU A 131 -8.52 1.73 14.82
CA LEU A 131 -9.54 0.73 14.50
C LEU A 131 -9.05 -0.70 14.80
N VAL A 132 -7.80 -1.02 14.44
CA VAL A 132 -7.17 -2.31 14.75
C VAL A 132 -7.05 -2.52 16.26
N ASN A 133 -6.55 -1.51 16.99
CA ASN A 133 -6.37 -1.60 18.45
C ASN A 133 -7.71 -1.74 19.19
N GLN A 134 -8.76 -1.08 18.70
CA GLN A 134 -10.12 -1.18 19.21
C GLN A 134 -10.88 -2.41 18.67
N LYS A 135 -10.21 -3.27 17.88
CA LYS A 135 -10.76 -4.49 17.27
C LYS A 135 -12.06 -4.24 16.49
N ARG A 136 -12.12 -3.10 15.80
CA ARG A 136 -13.27 -2.74 14.96
C ARG A 136 -13.24 -3.54 13.66
N SER A 137 -14.43 -3.84 13.13
CA SER A 137 -14.60 -4.39 11.79
C SER A 137 -14.75 -3.24 10.80
N PHE A 138 -13.93 -3.22 9.75
CA PHE A 138 -13.97 -2.17 8.74
C PHE A 138 -13.51 -2.64 7.36
N ILE A 139 -13.89 -1.88 6.35
CA ILE A 139 -13.40 -1.99 4.97
C ILE A 139 -12.53 -0.77 4.69
N LYS A 140 -11.36 -0.98 4.06
CA LYS A 140 -10.50 0.07 3.50
C LYS A 140 -10.66 0.05 1.97
N PRO A 141 -11.50 0.93 1.38
CA PRO A 141 -11.72 0.92 -0.06
C PRO A 141 -10.42 1.20 -0.81
N LEU A 142 -10.06 0.34 -1.78
CA LEU A 142 -8.86 0.54 -2.58
C LEU A 142 -9.10 1.52 -3.73
N ARG A 143 -8.05 2.26 -4.08
CA ARG A 143 -8.03 3.21 -5.21
C ARG A 143 -8.34 2.56 -6.57
N PHE A 144 -8.22 1.24 -6.67
CA PHE A 144 -8.35 0.51 -7.94
C PHE A 144 -9.72 -0.19 -8.14
N ASP A 145 -10.58 -0.24 -7.11
CA ASP A 145 -11.80 -1.07 -7.14
C ASP A 145 -13.06 -0.39 -7.70
N ALA A 146 -13.00 0.89 -8.07
CA ALA A 146 -14.15 1.57 -8.68
C ALA A 146 -13.79 2.46 -9.88
N THR A 147 -14.80 2.76 -10.69
CA THR A 147 -14.77 3.78 -11.73
C THR A 147 -14.40 5.15 -11.13
N ARG A 148 -13.84 6.03 -11.96
CA ARG A 148 -13.18 7.28 -11.53
C ARG A 148 -14.09 8.30 -10.81
N ASP A 149 -15.40 8.08 -10.81
CA ASP A 149 -16.42 9.07 -10.44
C ASP A 149 -17.14 8.82 -9.10
N LEU A 150 -16.75 7.79 -8.33
CA LEU A 150 -17.35 7.54 -7.02
C LEU A 150 -16.55 8.23 -5.91
N VAL A 151 -17.21 9.02 -5.05
CA VAL A 151 -16.65 9.46 -3.76
C VAL A 151 -16.33 8.20 -2.94
N ARG A 152 -15.09 8.10 -2.45
CA ARG A 152 -14.63 6.96 -1.66
C ARG A 152 -14.26 7.43 -0.27
N PRO A 153 -14.86 6.83 0.78
CA PRO A 153 -14.41 7.05 2.13
C PRO A 153 -13.07 6.39 2.35
N ASP A 154 -12.32 6.92 3.32
CA ASP A 154 -11.05 6.33 3.72
C ASP A 154 -11.27 5.00 4.44
N PHE A 155 -12.34 4.90 5.23
CA PHE A 155 -12.74 3.66 5.91
C PHE A 155 -14.26 3.53 5.92
N ILE A 156 -14.76 2.30 6.05
CA ILE A 156 -16.19 2.03 6.29
C ILE A 156 -16.26 1.07 7.47
N LEU A 157 -16.83 1.50 8.59
CA LEU A 157 -17.10 0.61 9.72
C LEU A 157 -18.25 -0.33 9.36
N THR A 158 -18.08 -1.62 9.63
CA THR A 158 -19.08 -2.66 9.29
C THR A 158 -19.67 -3.34 10.51
N ASP A 159 -19.25 -2.92 11.70
CA ASP A 159 -19.75 -3.37 13.01
C ASP A 159 -20.72 -2.38 13.67
N VAL A 160 -21.33 -1.51 12.86
CA VAL A 160 -22.35 -0.53 13.28
C VAL A 160 -23.75 -1.04 12.94
N ARG A 161 -24.80 -0.36 13.41
CA ARG A 161 -26.20 -0.78 13.18
C ARG A 161 -26.62 -0.62 11.72
N GLU A 162 -26.02 0.33 11.02
CA GLU A 162 -26.34 0.68 9.65
C GLU A 162 -25.87 -0.42 8.69
N ARG A 163 -26.79 -0.96 7.88
CA ARG A 163 -26.51 -2.08 6.97
C ARG A 163 -25.41 -1.78 5.95
N GLU A 164 -25.36 -0.55 5.46
CA GLU A 164 -24.36 -0.09 4.47
C GLU A 164 -23.02 0.27 5.12
N GLY A 165 -22.90 0.12 6.44
CA GLY A 165 -21.77 0.58 7.24
C GLY A 165 -21.78 2.09 7.51
N CYS A 166 -20.81 2.53 8.31
CA CYS A 166 -20.60 3.95 8.64
C CYS A 166 -19.28 4.44 8.01
N PRO A 167 -19.35 5.22 6.92
CA PRO A 167 -18.18 5.77 6.25
C PRO A 167 -17.41 6.76 7.12
N MET A 168 -16.09 6.75 6.97
CA MET A 168 -15.17 7.69 7.58
C MET A 168 -14.34 8.42 6.54
N GLU A 169 -14.16 9.72 6.73
CA GLU A 169 -13.25 10.54 5.94
C GLU A 169 -12.16 11.19 6.82
N VAL A 170 -10.90 11.14 6.37
CA VAL A 170 -9.76 11.74 7.05
C VAL A 170 -9.30 12.97 6.28
N PHE A 171 -9.58 14.15 6.84
CA PHE A 171 -9.22 15.42 6.25
C PHE A 171 -7.78 15.85 6.63
N GLY A 172 -6.81 15.43 5.82
CA GLY A 172 -5.37 15.63 6.08
C GLY A 172 -4.70 16.80 5.36
N ARG A 173 -5.45 17.64 4.64
CA ARG A 173 -4.92 18.78 3.86
C ARG A 173 -5.80 20.02 4.06
N THR A 174 -5.22 21.20 3.83
CA THR A 174 -5.90 22.50 4.00
C THR A 174 -5.90 23.38 2.74
N ASP A 175 -5.48 22.87 1.58
CA ASP A 175 -5.42 23.68 0.35
C ASP A 175 -6.82 24.02 -0.22
N GLU A 176 -6.96 25.14 -0.94
CA GLU A 176 -8.28 25.63 -1.41
C GLU A 176 -9.03 24.61 -2.29
N LYS A 177 -8.31 23.87 -3.15
CA LYS A 177 -8.89 22.77 -3.94
C LYS A 177 -9.43 21.65 -3.07
N TYR A 178 -8.85 21.47 -1.88
CA TYR A 178 -9.27 20.50 -0.90
C TYR A 178 -10.56 20.91 -0.18
N LEU A 179 -10.73 22.19 0.15
CA LEU A 179 -11.95 22.69 0.80
C LEU A 179 -13.20 22.52 -0.07
N ALA A 180 -13.08 22.80 -1.38
CA ALA A 180 -14.17 22.54 -2.32
C ALA A 180 -14.54 21.04 -2.37
N ARG A 181 -13.52 20.17 -2.41
CA ARG A 181 -13.71 18.71 -2.43
C ARG A 181 -14.25 18.18 -1.11
N LYS A 182 -13.92 18.79 0.03
CA LYS A 182 -14.49 18.48 1.35
C LYS A 182 -16.00 18.71 1.33
N ALA A 183 -16.46 19.89 0.94
CA ALA A 183 -17.89 20.18 0.85
C ALA A 183 -18.65 19.22 -0.07
N GLU A 184 -18.09 18.87 -1.24
CA GLU A 184 -18.67 17.86 -2.14
C GLU A 184 -18.81 16.48 -1.47
N LYS A 185 -17.81 16.05 -0.70
CA LYS A 185 -17.84 14.79 0.04
C LYS A 185 -18.88 14.81 1.16
N GLU A 186 -18.95 15.88 1.94
CA GLU A 186 -19.94 16.03 3.01
C GLU A 186 -21.37 15.96 2.46
N ILE A 187 -21.65 16.68 1.37
CA ILE A 187 -22.95 16.63 0.67
C ILE A 187 -23.25 15.21 0.17
N TYR A 188 -22.25 14.55 -0.42
CA TYR A 188 -22.41 13.18 -0.90
C TYR A 188 -22.74 12.21 0.24
N TYR A 189 -21.99 12.25 1.34
CA TYR A 189 -22.21 11.33 2.47
C TYR A 189 -23.54 11.58 3.16
N ALA A 190 -23.89 12.85 3.41
CA ALA A 190 -25.20 13.20 3.97
C ALA A 190 -26.36 12.73 3.08
N ARG A 191 -26.20 12.79 1.76
CA ARG A 191 -27.22 12.30 0.80
C ARG A 191 -27.32 10.78 0.74
N VAL A 192 -26.19 10.06 0.76
CA VAL A 192 -26.15 8.61 0.51
C VAL A 192 -26.34 7.79 1.78
N PHE A 193 -25.76 8.24 2.90
CA PHE A 193 -25.78 7.51 4.17
C PHE A 193 -26.73 8.17 5.19
N GLY A 194 -26.98 9.48 5.05
CA GLY A 194 -27.72 10.29 6.03
C GLY A 194 -26.76 11.16 6.84
N SER A 195 -27.21 12.33 7.30
CA SER A 195 -26.35 13.33 7.94
C SER A 195 -25.60 12.83 9.18
N ASP A 196 -26.17 11.85 9.90
CA ASP A 196 -25.62 11.31 11.16
C ASP A 196 -24.97 9.93 11.00
N ASN A 197 -24.92 9.38 9.78
CA ASN A 197 -24.48 7.99 9.51
C ASN A 197 -23.12 7.93 8.82
N TRP A 198 -22.30 8.96 9.00
CA TRP A 198 -20.90 9.01 8.58
C TRP A 198 -20.15 9.92 9.56
N TRP A 199 -18.83 9.78 9.61
CA TRP A 199 -18.01 10.57 10.52
C TRP A 199 -16.74 11.03 9.81
N SER A 200 -16.08 12.05 10.35
CA SER A 200 -14.85 12.56 9.77
C SER A 200 -13.90 13.11 10.81
N TRP A 201 -12.62 13.15 10.46
CA TRP A 201 -11.59 13.73 11.30
C TRP A 201 -10.82 14.82 10.53
N ASN A 202 -10.82 16.05 11.04
CA ASN A 202 -10.09 17.16 10.45
C ASN A 202 -8.66 17.27 11.01
N ALA A 203 -7.85 16.28 10.65
CA ALA A 203 -6.48 16.14 11.14
C ALA A 203 -5.57 17.33 10.79
N ALA A 204 -5.84 18.01 9.68
CA ALA A 204 -5.05 19.13 9.20
C ALA A 204 -5.18 20.38 10.10
N ASP A 205 -6.32 20.54 10.76
CA ASP A 205 -6.60 21.66 11.67
C ASP A 205 -6.11 21.38 13.11
N GLY A 206 -5.50 20.20 13.33
CA GLY A 206 -5.01 19.78 14.65
C GLY A 206 -6.12 19.26 15.57
N ASP A 207 -7.31 19.00 15.03
CA ASP A 207 -8.43 18.46 15.81
C ASP A 207 -8.07 17.09 16.42
N PRO A 208 -8.57 16.80 17.64
CA PRO A 208 -8.45 15.46 18.19
C PRO A 208 -9.22 14.45 17.32
N ILE A 209 -8.80 13.19 17.34
CA ILE A 209 -9.55 12.11 16.68
C ILE A 209 -10.93 12.03 17.36
N PRO A 210 -12.05 12.09 16.62
CA PRO A 210 -13.37 11.98 17.19
C PRO A 210 -13.62 10.60 17.81
N SER A 211 -14.61 10.51 18.70
CA SER A 211 -15.04 9.23 19.26
C SER A 211 -15.55 8.30 18.15
N LEU A 212 -15.23 7.01 18.27
CA LEU A 212 -15.69 6.02 17.30
C LEU A 212 -17.22 5.85 17.40
N PRO A 213 -17.92 5.64 16.27
CA PRO A 213 -19.33 5.25 16.27
C PRO A 213 -19.56 3.97 17.09
N ASP A 214 -20.72 3.90 17.76
CA ASP A 214 -21.09 2.77 18.61
C ASP A 214 -21.17 1.45 17.84
N LEU A 215 -20.85 0.35 18.52
CA LEU A 215 -21.05 -0.99 17.99
C LEU A 215 -22.54 -1.30 17.86
N ALA A 216 -22.89 -2.09 16.84
CA ALA A 216 -24.15 -2.82 16.86
C ALA A 216 -24.15 -3.73 18.10
N LEU A 217 -24.96 -3.37 19.10
CA LEU A 217 -25.26 -4.27 20.20
C LEU A 217 -25.93 -5.51 19.57
N ASN A 218 -25.33 -6.68 19.75
CA ASN A 218 -25.94 -7.96 19.36
C ASN A 218 -27.36 -8.01 19.92
N GLN A 219 -28.36 -7.97 19.04
CA GLN A 219 -29.74 -8.37 19.35
C GLN A 219 -29.93 -9.83 18.98
#